data_AF-A0A964QFH0-F1
#
_entry.id   AF-A0A964QFH0-F1
#
_cell.length_a   1.000
_cell.length_b   1.000
_cell.length_c   1.000
_cell.angle_alpha   90.00
_cell.angle_beta   90.00
_cell.angle_gamma   90.00
#
_symmetry.space_group_name_H-M   'P 1'
#
loop_
_entity.id
_entity.type
_entity.pdbx_description
1 polymer ?
#
loop_
_entity_poly.entity_id
_entity_poly.type
_entity_poly.pdbx_seq_one_letter_code
_entity_poly.pdbx_strand_id
1 'polypeptide(L)'
;MPTPTENLKLICGGNELVGAANLSYLAKERLIRHIRAVDADYVLVDLGAGSSYNTLDFFALSNYGVVVCTPEPQARVDAYGFIKNTVYRKLRRRFSKSEEIKEVINQFSKQAGRRTGRICALLEMIGEANPQAGREAETLLSSFHPRLLLNRVRRRRHVDEVHRFLDLVGVSFGQDGFCGLCAQRRSRPGSL
;
A
#
# COMPACT_ATOMS: atom_id res chain seq x y z
N MET A 1 16.85 13.53 -14.96
CA MET A 1 17.04 13.74 -16.42
C MET A 1 15.81 14.46 -16.95
N PRO A 2 15.95 15.52 -17.75
CA PRO A 2 14.80 16.13 -18.42
C PRO A 2 14.16 15.14 -19.40
N THR A 3 12.88 15.34 -19.71
CA THR A 3 12.19 14.60 -20.77
C THR A 3 11.74 15.58 -21.86
N PRO A 4 11.29 15.09 -23.04
CA PRO A 4 10.72 15.98 -24.07
C PRO A 4 9.47 16.73 -23.62
N THR A 5 8.81 16.26 -22.56
CA THR A 5 7.66 16.94 -21.95
C THR A 5 8.16 17.95 -20.93
N GLU A 6 7.75 19.21 -21.10
CA GLU A 6 8.05 20.28 -20.16
C GLU A 6 7.57 19.94 -18.75
N ASN A 7 8.35 20.34 -17.73
CA ASN A 7 8.08 20.07 -16.30
C ASN A 7 8.03 18.59 -15.90
N LEU A 8 8.35 17.66 -16.81
CA LEU A 8 8.50 16.24 -16.50
C LEU A 8 9.98 15.87 -16.47
N LYS A 9 10.44 15.47 -15.28
CA LYS A 9 11.79 14.94 -15.05
C LYS A 9 11.71 13.46 -14.72
N LEU A 10 12.61 12.67 -15.27
CA LEU A 10 12.74 11.24 -15.00
C LEU A 10 14.01 10.96 -14.20
N ILE A 11 13.87 10.15 -13.14
CA ILE A 11 14.98 9.53 -12.43
C ILE A 11 14.94 8.04 -12.79
N CYS A 12 15.86 7.61 -13.66
CA CYS A 12 15.92 6.22 -14.09
C CYS A 12 16.45 5.33 -12.96
N GLY A 13 15.93 4.10 -12.87
CA GLY A 13 16.57 3.06 -12.08
C GLY A 13 17.95 2.71 -12.63
N GLY A 14 18.89 2.35 -11.76
CA GLY A 14 20.21 1.86 -12.18
C GLY A 14 20.12 0.42 -12.68
N ASN A 15 20.83 0.11 -13.76
CA ASN A 15 20.96 -1.26 -14.26
C ASN A 15 21.69 -2.15 -13.24
N GLU A 16 21.07 -3.29 -12.90
CA GLU A 16 21.70 -4.50 -12.34
C GLU A 16 22.80 -4.31 -11.28
N LEU A 17 22.59 -3.43 -10.30
CA LEU A 17 23.35 -3.52 -9.06
C LEU A 17 22.93 -4.82 -8.35
N VAL A 18 23.76 -5.86 -8.44
CA VAL A 18 23.63 -7.10 -7.66
C VAL A 18 23.47 -6.70 -6.19
N GLY A 19 22.29 -6.96 -5.61
CA GLY A 19 21.95 -6.57 -4.23
C GLY A 19 21.03 -5.34 -4.10
N ALA A 20 20.70 -4.61 -5.18
CA ALA A 20 19.73 -3.51 -5.14
C ALA A 20 18.31 -3.96 -4.73
N ALA A 21 17.97 -5.23 -4.99
CA ALA A 21 16.73 -5.83 -4.50
C ALA A 21 16.65 -5.86 -2.96
N ASN A 22 17.80 -5.88 -2.27
CA ASN A 22 17.90 -5.95 -0.82
C ASN A 22 18.68 -4.74 -0.27
N LEU A 23 18.12 -3.54 -0.51
CA LEU A 23 18.67 -2.28 -0.04
C LEU A 23 18.87 -2.29 1.49
N SER A 24 20.09 -1.96 1.95
CA SER A 24 20.36 -1.85 3.39
C SER A 24 19.49 -0.77 4.03
N TYR A 25 19.21 -0.89 5.33
CA TYR A 25 18.37 0.08 6.04
C TYR A 25 18.87 1.52 5.87
N LEU A 26 20.18 1.73 5.99
CA LEU A 26 20.82 3.05 5.83
C LEU A 26 20.71 3.59 4.40
N ALA A 27 20.92 2.74 3.39
CA ALA A 27 20.79 3.15 1.99
C ALA A 27 19.34 3.52 1.66
N LYS A 28 18.38 2.79 2.22
CA LYS A 28 16.95 3.09 2.12
C LYS A 28 16.60 4.42 2.77
N GLU A 29 16.97 4.64 4.02
CA GLU A 29 16.71 5.92 4.71
C GLU A 29 17.36 7.11 3.98
N ARG A 30 18.55 6.92 3.40
CA ARG A 30 19.17 7.91 2.51
C ARG A 30 18.28 8.17 1.29
N LEU A 31 17.88 7.15 0.55
CA LEU A 31 17.04 7.30 -0.64
C LEU A 31 15.72 8.01 -0.33
N ILE A 32 15.07 7.62 0.77
CA ILE A 32 13.81 8.24 1.24
C ILE A 32 13.99 9.74 1.49
N ARG A 33 15.09 10.14 2.15
CA ARG A 33 15.38 11.56 2.38
C ARG A 33 15.60 12.33 1.07
N HIS A 34 16.31 11.74 0.11
CA HIS A 34 16.52 12.39 -1.19
C HIS A 34 15.22 12.52 -1.98
N ILE A 35 14.36 11.47 -2.00
CA ILE A 35 13.05 11.52 -2.65
C ILE A 35 12.21 12.68 -2.09
N ARG A 36 12.22 12.87 -0.76
CA ARG A 36 11.49 13.98 -0.10
C ARG A 36 12.07 15.36 -0.36
N ALA A 37 13.33 15.45 -0.76
CA ALA A 37 14.03 16.70 -1.05
C ALA A 37 14.05 17.04 -2.55
N VAL A 38 13.41 16.22 -3.40
CA VAL A 38 13.28 16.53 -4.83
C VAL A 38 12.45 17.79 -4.98
N ASP A 39 13.00 18.78 -5.68
CA ASP A 39 12.32 20.00 -6.05
C ASP A 39 11.32 19.73 -7.19
N ALA A 40 10.11 19.35 -6.80
CA ALA A 40 8.97 19.11 -7.68
C ALA A 40 7.65 19.20 -6.88
N ASP A 41 6.58 19.65 -7.54
CA ASP A 41 5.23 19.65 -6.94
C ASP A 41 4.71 18.24 -6.67
N TYR A 42 5.05 17.31 -7.56
CA TYR A 42 4.64 15.91 -7.48
C TYR A 42 5.80 14.97 -7.79
N VAL A 43 5.92 13.91 -6.98
CA VAL A 43 6.87 12.83 -7.20
C VAL A 43 6.12 11.52 -7.37
N LEU A 44 6.20 10.93 -8.56
CA LEU A 44 5.69 9.58 -8.82
C LEU A 44 6.80 8.57 -8.61
N VAL A 45 6.57 7.63 -7.69
CA VAL A 45 7.50 6.51 -7.44
C VAL A 45 6.90 5.26 -8.03
N ASP A 46 7.51 4.75 -9.10
CA ASP A 46 7.14 3.45 -9.66
C ASP A 46 7.72 2.34 -8.79
N LEU A 47 6.84 1.45 -8.33
CA LEU A 47 7.18 0.37 -7.42
C LEU A 47 6.93 -0.95 -8.14
N GLY A 48 7.96 -1.79 -8.21
CA GLY A 48 7.85 -3.13 -8.78
C GLY A 48 6.76 -3.97 -8.11
N ALA A 49 6.28 -4.98 -8.84
CA ALA A 49 5.24 -5.87 -8.35
C ALA A 49 5.67 -6.65 -7.09
N GLY A 50 4.70 -6.98 -6.24
CA GLY A 50 4.89 -7.83 -5.06
C GLY A 50 4.94 -7.08 -3.74
N SER A 51 5.19 -7.82 -2.65
CA SER A 51 5.07 -7.37 -1.27
C SER A 51 6.40 -7.34 -0.52
N SER A 52 7.51 -7.10 -1.24
CA SER A 52 8.83 -6.98 -0.62
C SER A 52 8.85 -5.86 0.42
N TYR A 53 9.69 -5.98 1.46
CA TYR A 53 9.79 -4.95 2.49
C TYR A 53 10.17 -3.58 1.92
N ASN A 54 10.98 -3.54 0.87
CA ASN A 54 11.35 -2.31 0.20
C ASN A 54 10.12 -1.67 -0.48
N THR A 55 9.35 -2.45 -1.26
CA THR A 55 8.11 -2.00 -1.89
C THR A 55 7.12 -1.44 -0.85
N LEU A 56 6.89 -2.17 0.25
CA LEU A 56 5.99 -1.73 1.32
C LEU A 56 6.48 -0.47 2.01
N ASP A 57 7.80 -0.36 2.28
CA ASP A 57 8.36 0.83 2.90
C ASP A 57 8.26 2.06 1.99
N PHE A 58 8.51 1.92 0.68
CA PHE A 58 8.35 3.03 -0.26
C PHE A 58 6.88 3.41 -0.45
N PHE A 59 5.99 2.43 -0.57
CA PHE A 59 4.56 2.69 -0.66
C PHE A 59 4.03 3.42 0.58
N ALA A 60 4.50 3.01 1.77
CA ALA A 60 4.13 3.65 3.04
C ALA A 60 4.61 5.09 3.19
N LEU A 61 5.55 5.58 2.37
CA LEU A 61 5.98 6.98 2.36
C LEU A 61 5.01 7.89 1.62
N SER A 62 4.25 7.33 0.67
CA SER A 62 3.38 8.13 -0.18
C SER A 62 2.20 8.68 0.61
N ASN A 63 1.87 9.96 0.36
CA ASN A 63 0.63 10.56 0.83
C ASN A 63 -0.57 10.00 0.04
N TYR A 64 -0.35 9.60 -1.22
CA TYR A 64 -1.36 9.08 -2.14
C TYR A 64 -0.87 7.78 -2.80
N GLY A 65 -1.02 6.66 -2.10
CA GLY A 65 -0.67 5.35 -2.63
C GLY A 65 -1.72 4.86 -3.63
N VAL A 66 -1.29 4.42 -4.82
CA VAL A 66 -2.17 3.80 -5.82
C VAL A 66 -1.74 2.35 -6.01
N VAL A 67 -2.66 1.42 -5.77
CA VAL A 67 -2.47 -0.01 -6.04
C VAL A 67 -3.15 -0.31 -7.37
N VAL A 68 -2.39 -0.82 -8.33
CA VAL A 68 -2.92 -1.23 -9.63
C VAL A 68 -3.14 -2.74 -9.62
N CYS A 69 -4.35 -3.19 -9.91
CA CYS A 69 -4.63 -4.61 -10.11
C CYS A 69 -5.53 -4.84 -11.32
N THR A 70 -5.60 -6.08 -11.78
CA THR A 70 -6.50 -6.50 -12.84
C THR A 70 -7.75 -7.16 -12.22
N PRO A 71 -8.85 -7.35 -12.98
CA PRO A 71 -10.13 -7.80 -12.41
C PRO A 71 -10.16 -9.28 -11.99
N GLU A 72 -9.11 -10.03 -12.31
CA GLU A 72 -8.97 -11.44 -11.94
C GLU A 72 -9.01 -11.60 -10.41
N PRO A 73 -9.74 -12.62 -9.88
CA PRO A 73 -9.90 -12.81 -8.44
C PRO A 73 -8.57 -12.85 -7.66
N GLN A 74 -7.56 -13.54 -8.19
CA GLN A 74 -6.25 -13.66 -7.53
C GLN A 74 -5.54 -12.31 -7.42
N ALA A 75 -5.55 -11.50 -8.48
CA ALA A 75 -4.93 -10.17 -8.48
C ALA A 75 -5.56 -9.23 -7.43
N ARG A 76 -6.86 -9.38 -7.16
CA ARG A 76 -7.55 -8.64 -6.10
C ARG A 76 -7.13 -9.11 -4.71
N VAL A 77 -7.06 -10.42 -4.49
CA VAL A 77 -6.57 -10.99 -3.22
C VAL A 77 -5.15 -10.51 -2.94
N ASP A 78 -4.28 -10.50 -3.94
CA ASP A 78 -2.90 -10.04 -3.81
C ASP A 78 -2.82 -8.54 -3.50
N ALA A 79 -3.64 -7.71 -4.16
CA ALA A 79 -3.74 -6.27 -3.89
C ALA A 79 -4.19 -5.99 -2.45
N TYR A 80 -5.18 -6.72 -1.93
CA TYR A 80 -5.58 -6.57 -0.53
C TYR A 80 -4.53 -7.08 0.45
N GLY A 81 -3.87 -8.20 0.13
CA GLY A 81 -2.73 -8.69 0.90
C GLY A 81 -1.62 -7.63 1.00
N PHE A 82 -1.32 -6.93 -0.10
CA PHE A 82 -0.37 -5.84 -0.14
C PHE A 82 -0.79 -4.66 0.77
N ILE A 83 -2.05 -4.23 0.71
CA ILE A 83 -2.57 -3.16 1.57
C ILE A 83 -2.46 -3.55 3.06
N LYS A 84 -2.86 -4.77 3.41
CA LYS A 84 -2.72 -5.29 4.78
C LYS A 84 -1.27 -5.33 5.25
N ASN A 85 -0.37 -5.83 4.41
CA ASN A 85 1.06 -5.87 4.72
C ASN A 85 1.66 -4.48 4.90
N THR A 86 1.17 -3.49 4.15
CA THR A 86 1.56 -2.08 4.34
C THR A 86 1.11 -1.56 5.71
N VAL A 87 -0.12 -1.86 6.11
CA VAL A 87 -0.67 -1.49 7.42
C VAL A 87 0.14 -2.11 8.56
N TYR A 88 0.41 -3.42 8.51
CA TYR A 88 1.27 -4.08 9.50
C TYR A 88 2.66 -3.43 9.57
N ARG A 89 3.24 -3.10 8.41
CA ARG A 89 4.54 -2.45 8.34
C ARG A 89 4.51 -1.07 8.99
N LYS A 90 3.47 -0.26 8.75
CA LYS A 90 3.26 1.06 9.36
C LYS A 90 3.14 0.96 10.88
N LEU A 91 2.28 0.08 11.40
CA LEU A 91 2.09 -0.13 12.83
C LEU A 91 3.39 -0.59 13.51
N ARG A 92 4.07 -1.59 12.93
CA ARG A 92 5.33 -2.11 13.47
C ARG A 92 6.45 -1.06 13.50
N ARG A 93 6.49 -0.14 12.52
CA ARG A 93 7.43 1.00 12.54
C ARG A 93 7.04 2.03 13.61
N ARG A 94 5.76 2.38 13.72
CA ARG A 94 5.26 3.37 14.69
C ARG A 94 5.48 2.92 16.13
N PHE A 95 5.31 1.64 16.40
CA PHE A 95 5.49 1.04 17.73
C PHE A 95 6.82 0.30 17.86
N SER A 96 7.84 0.68 17.07
CA SER A 96 9.15 0.03 17.08
C SER A 96 9.87 0.04 18.43
N LYS A 97 9.51 0.96 19.34
CA LYS A 97 10.07 1.08 20.70
C LYS A 97 9.22 0.40 21.79
N SER A 98 8.03 -0.11 21.47
CA SER A 98 7.17 -0.81 22.43
C SER A 98 7.18 -2.31 22.15
N GLU A 99 7.86 -3.08 22.99
CA GLU A 99 7.93 -4.54 22.85
C GLU A 99 6.57 -5.21 23.09
N GLU A 100 5.76 -4.68 24.01
CA GLU A 100 4.39 -5.13 24.26
C GLU A 100 3.54 -5.09 22.97
N ILE A 101 3.51 -3.94 22.29
CA ILE A 101 2.69 -3.77 21.08
C ILE A 101 3.27 -4.53 19.89
N LYS A 102 4.60 -4.63 19.80
CA LYS A 102 5.26 -5.48 18.80
C LYS A 102 4.82 -6.94 18.94
N GLU A 103 4.71 -7.44 20.16
CA GLU A 103 4.30 -8.82 20.40
C GLU A 103 2.83 -9.03 19.99
N VAL A 104 1.94 -8.09 20.31
CA VAL A 104 0.54 -8.10 19.81
C VAL A 104 0.49 -8.17 18.29
N ILE A 105 1.24 -7.32 17.59
CA ILE A 105 1.31 -7.30 16.12
C ILE A 105 1.88 -8.62 15.57
N ASN A 106 2.92 -9.18 16.20
CA ASN A 106 3.55 -10.44 15.79
C ASN A 106 2.60 -11.63 15.99
N GLN A 107 1.91 -11.70 17.12
CA GLN A 107 0.92 -12.74 17.42
C GLN A 107 -0.23 -12.68 16.41
N PHE A 108 -0.76 -11.49 16.15
CA PHE A 108 -1.77 -11.29 15.14
C PHE A 108 -1.27 -11.72 13.77
N SER A 109 -0.05 -11.35 13.36
CA SER A 109 0.50 -11.75 12.07
C SER A 109 0.70 -13.27 11.94
N LYS A 110 1.09 -13.96 13.02
CA LYS A 110 1.25 -15.43 13.04
C LYS A 110 -0.10 -16.14 12.93
N GLN A 111 -1.13 -15.64 13.61
CA GLN A 111 -2.48 -16.19 13.57
C GLN A 111 -3.22 -15.82 12.26
N ALA A 112 -2.99 -14.61 11.74
CA ALA A 112 -3.60 -14.07 10.53
C ALA A 112 -2.92 -14.53 9.22
N GLY A 113 -1.86 -15.33 9.29
CA GLY A 113 -1.25 -16.02 8.15
C GLY A 113 -2.23 -16.88 7.33
N ARG A 114 -3.47 -17.06 7.82
CA ARG A 114 -4.60 -17.70 7.14
C ARG A 114 -5.68 -16.69 6.71
N ARG A 115 -5.35 -15.68 5.91
CA ARG A 115 -6.30 -14.89 5.08
C ARG A 115 -7.48 -14.13 5.78
N THR A 116 -7.72 -14.23 7.10
CA THR A 116 -8.97 -13.77 7.73
C THR A 116 -8.86 -12.73 8.85
N GLY A 117 -7.67 -12.32 9.31
CA GLY A 117 -7.56 -11.29 10.35
C GLY A 117 -8.03 -9.92 9.85
N ARG A 118 -9.11 -9.37 10.40
CA ARG A 118 -9.59 -8.00 10.13
C ARG A 118 -8.66 -7.00 10.82
N ILE A 119 -8.34 -5.89 10.15
CA ILE A 119 -7.46 -4.88 10.74
C ILE A 119 -8.11 -4.22 11.96
N CYS A 120 -9.44 -4.13 12.01
CA CYS A 120 -10.17 -3.71 13.21
C CYS A 120 -9.79 -4.53 14.44
N ALA A 121 -9.79 -5.86 14.32
CA ALA A 121 -9.44 -6.74 15.43
C ALA A 121 -8.00 -6.53 15.90
N LEU A 122 -7.07 -6.18 15.00
CA LEU A 122 -5.72 -5.80 15.39
C LEU A 122 -5.71 -4.49 16.19
N LEU A 123 -6.49 -3.48 15.78
CA LEU A 123 -6.58 -2.21 16.50
C LEU A 123 -7.19 -2.40 17.89
N GLU A 124 -8.23 -3.23 17.99
CA GLU A 124 -8.86 -3.62 19.26
C GLU A 124 -7.83 -4.28 20.19
N MET A 125 -7.09 -5.29 19.71
CA MET A 125 -6.04 -5.94 20.51
C MET A 125 -4.93 -4.98 20.95
N ILE A 126 -4.55 -4.03 20.10
CA ILE A 126 -3.57 -2.98 20.47
C ILE A 126 -4.16 -2.07 21.55
N GLY A 127 -5.43 -1.70 21.45
CA GLY A 127 -6.14 -0.86 22.41
C GLY A 127 -6.37 -1.54 23.76
N GLU A 128 -6.66 -2.83 23.78
CA GLU A 128 -6.76 -3.65 24.99
C GLU A 128 -5.42 -3.74 25.73
N ALA A 129 -4.33 -3.94 25.00
CA ALA A 129 -2.99 -3.93 25.59
C ALA A 129 -2.59 -2.53 26.08
N ASN A 130 -2.85 -1.50 25.28
CA ASN A 130 -2.53 -0.12 25.62
C ASN A 130 -3.51 0.87 24.96
N PRO A 131 -4.40 1.51 25.73
CA PRO A 131 -5.39 2.44 25.19
C PRO A 131 -4.80 3.63 24.43
N GLN A 132 -3.63 4.12 24.83
CA GLN A 132 -2.95 5.22 24.12
C GLN A 132 -2.37 4.74 22.78
N ALA A 133 -1.78 3.54 22.75
CA ALA A 133 -1.31 2.95 21.50
C ALA A 133 -2.46 2.66 20.53
N GLY A 134 -3.62 2.23 21.03
CA GLY A 134 -4.84 2.03 20.24
C GLY A 134 -5.25 3.32 19.50
N ARG A 135 -5.40 4.43 20.23
CA ARG A 135 -5.72 5.75 19.65
C ARG A 135 -4.68 6.21 18.62
N GLU A 136 -3.39 5.99 18.90
CA GLU A 136 -2.31 6.31 17.96
C GLU A 136 -2.36 5.45 16.69
N ALA A 137 -2.73 4.17 16.82
CA ALA A 137 -2.88 3.25 15.70
C ALA A 137 -4.08 3.64 14.81
N GLU A 138 -5.22 3.97 15.42
CA GLU A 138 -6.40 4.48 14.71
C GLU A 138 -6.09 5.76 13.95
N THR A 139 -5.43 6.72 14.60
CA THR A 139 -5.01 7.99 13.97
C THR A 139 -4.04 7.75 12.81
N LEU A 140 -3.13 6.79 12.96
CA LEU A 140 -2.20 6.43 11.89
C LEU A 140 -2.95 5.88 10.67
N LEU A 141 -3.96 5.03 10.89
CA LEU A 141 -4.71 4.41 9.79
C LEU A 141 -5.76 5.32 9.18
N SER A 142 -6.34 6.24 9.94
CA SER A 142 -7.26 7.26 9.40
C SER A 142 -6.56 8.22 8.44
N SER A 143 -5.24 8.34 8.47
CA SER A 143 -4.47 9.11 7.48
C SER A 143 -4.14 8.32 6.21
N PHE A 144 -4.32 6.99 6.23
CA PHE A 144 -3.86 6.09 5.18
C PHE A 144 -5.01 5.65 4.27
N HIS A 145 -5.12 6.32 3.12
CA HIS A 145 -6.17 6.08 2.13
C HIS A 145 -5.59 5.60 0.79
N PRO A 146 -5.17 4.33 0.68
CA PRO A 146 -4.71 3.79 -0.59
C PRO A 146 -5.85 3.74 -1.61
N ARG A 147 -5.58 4.12 -2.86
CA ARG A 147 -6.55 4.01 -3.97
C ARG A 147 -6.32 2.74 -4.76
N LEU A 148 -7.39 2.10 -5.22
CA LEU A 148 -7.30 0.93 -6.09
C LEU A 148 -7.65 1.34 -7.53
N LEU A 149 -6.69 1.15 -8.43
CA LEU A 149 -6.89 1.31 -9.86
C LEU A 149 -7.10 -0.06 -10.49
N LEU A 150 -8.28 -0.27 -11.06
CA LEU A 150 -8.60 -1.48 -11.79
C LEU A 150 -8.23 -1.31 -13.26
N ASN A 151 -7.19 -1.99 -13.68
CA ASN A 151 -6.73 -2.01 -15.06
C ASN A 151 -7.43 -3.14 -15.83
N ARG A 152 -7.41 -3.08 -17.17
CA ARG A 152 -7.91 -4.13 -18.07
C ARG A 152 -9.38 -4.51 -17.84
N VAL A 153 -10.21 -3.56 -17.44
CA VAL A 153 -11.66 -3.76 -17.30
C VAL A 153 -12.31 -3.91 -18.67
N ARG A 154 -12.88 -5.09 -18.95
CA ARG A 154 -13.52 -5.40 -20.24
C ARG A 154 -15.04 -5.45 -20.19
N ARG A 155 -15.64 -5.66 -19.00
CA ARG A 155 -17.08 -5.89 -18.82
C ARG A 155 -17.58 -5.15 -17.58
N ARG A 156 -18.84 -4.70 -17.60
CA ARG A 156 -19.48 -4.00 -16.47
C ARG A 156 -19.52 -4.86 -15.20
N ARG A 157 -19.79 -6.16 -15.33
CA ARG A 157 -19.74 -7.13 -14.21
C ARG A 157 -18.43 -7.14 -13.41
N HIS A 158 -17.29 -6.81 -14.03
CA HIS A 158 -16.01 -6.75 -13.32
C HIS A 158 -15.96 -5.55 -12.36
N VAL A 159 -16.66 -4.46 -12.70
CA VAL A 159 -16.80 -3.29 -11.83
C VAL A 159 -17.66 -3.67 -10.62
N ASP A 160 -18.79 -4.36 -10.83
CA ASP A 160 -19.69 -4.80 -9.77
C ASP A 160 -19.03 -5.81 -8.80
N GLU A 161 -18.22 -6.74 -9.34
CA GLU A 161 -17.42 -7.67 -8.53
C GLU A 161 -16.37 -6.94 -7.68
N VAL A 162 -15.85 -5.81 -8.15
CA VAL A 162 -14.84 -5.01 -7.43
C VAL A 162 -15.47 -4.11 -6.38
N HIS A 163 -16.63 -3.51 -6.64
CA HIS A 163 -17.37 -2.80 -5.59
C HIS A 163 -17.64 -3.72 -4.39
N ARG A 164 -18.17 -4.93 -4.63
CA ARG A 164 -18.35 -5.93 -3.57
C ARG A 164 -17.06 -6.26 -2.82
N PHE A 165 -15.93 -6.30 -3.53
CA PHE A 165 -14.64 -6.54 -2.90
C PHE A 165 -14.20 -5.35 -2.04
N LEU A 166 -14.38 -4.12 -2.51
CA LEU A 166 -14.07 -2.92 -1.73
C LEU A 166 -14.95 -2.79 -0.50
N ASP A 167 -16.22 -3.18 -0.58
CA ASP A 167 -17.11 -3.21 0.58
C ASP A 167 -16.57 -4.19 1.65
N LEU A 168 -16.12 -5.38 1.23
CA LEU A 168 -15.48 -6.35 2.13
C LEU A 168 -14.18 -5.83 2.75
N VAL A 169 -13.40 -5.05 1.98
CA VAL A 169 -12.19 -4.38 2.47
C VAL A 169 -12.56 -3.30 3.49
N GLY A 170 -13.52 -2.42 3.18
CA GLY A 170 -13.99 -1.37 4.10
C GLY A 170 -14.45 -1.95 5.44
N VAL A 171 -15.25 -3.02 5.41
CA VAL A 171 -15.67 -3.80 6.59
C VAL A 171 -14.47 -4.37 7.36
N SER A 172 -13.40 -4.78 6.67
CA SER A 172 -12.20 -5.32 7.32
C SER A 172 -11.32 -4.25 7.99
N PHE A 173 -11.40 -3.00 7.53
CA PHE A 173 -10.70 -1.84 8.08
C PHE A 173 -11.55 -0.98 9.01
N GLY A 174 -12.87 -1.22 9.05
CA GLY A 174 -13.80 -0.51 9.94
C GLY A 174 -14.03 0.93 9.50
N GLN A 175 -13.77 1.22 8.23
CA GLN A 175 -13.93 2.55 7.64
C GLN A 175 -14.60 2.44 6.27
N ASP A 176 -15.75 3.12 6.14
CA ASP A 176 -16.41 3.31 4.86
C ASP A 176 -15.52 4.19 3.97
N GLY A 177 -15.19 3.72 2.77
CA GLY A 177 -14.39 4.49 1.81
C GLY A 177 -12.86 4.42 1.99
N PHE A 178 -12.33 3.50 2.82
CA PHE A 178 -10.89 3.30 3.03
C PHE A 178 -10.08 3.15 1.72
N CYS A 179 -10.73 2.65 0.66
CA CYS A 179 -10.11 2.49 -0.65
C CYS A 179 -11.03 3.00 -1.78
N GLY A 180 -10.62 4.09 -2.42
CA GLY A 180 -11.34 4.66 -3.59
C GLY A 180 -11.07 3.86 -4.88
N LEU A 181 -12.11 3.60 -5.66
CA LEU A 181 -12.01 2.88 -6.95
C LEU A 181 -11.86 3.85 -8.12
N CYS A 182 -10.85 3.63 -8.97
CA CYS A 182 -10.78 4.23 -10.30
C CYS A 182 -10.69 3.10 -11.34
N ALA A 183 -11.66 3.03 -12.25
CA ALA A 183 -11.70 2.00 -13.29
C ALA A 183 -11.29 2.59 -14.66
N GLN A 184 -10.18 2.10 -15.23
CA GLN A 184 -9.74 2.52 -16.56
C GLN A 184 -10.30 1.56 -17.61
N ARG A 185 -11.18 2.06 -18.48
CA ARG A 185 -11.66 1.32 -19.67
C ARG A 185 -10.67 1.49 -20.80
N ARG A 186 -10.37 0.42 -21.55
CA ARG A 186 -9.70 0.55 -22.85
C ARG A 186 -10.67 1.22 -23.83
N SER A 187 -10.31 2.39 -24.35
CA SER A 187 -10.74 2.79 -25.68
C SER A 187 -10.18 1.76 -26.68
N ARG A 188 -11.04 1.23 -27.55
CA ARG A 188 -10.57 0.39 -28.67
C ARG A 188 -9.64 1.25 -29.53
N PRO A 189 -8.47 0.76 -29.97
CA PRO A 189 -7.80 1.38 -31.10
C PRO A 189 -8.76 1.31 -32.29
N GLY A 190 -8.92 2.42 -33.00
CA GLY A 190 -9.84 2.54 -34.12
C GLY A 190 -9.66 1.41 -35.13
N SER A 191 -10.80 0.92 -35.62
CA SER A 191 -10.91 0.40 -36.97
C SER A 191 -10.38 1.47 -37.93
N LEU A 192 -9.18 1.24 -38.47
CA LEU A 192 -8.80 1.76 -39.78
C LEU A 192 -9.65 1.06 -40.85
#